data_AF-A0A2E9TRR7-F1
#
_entry.id   AF-A0A2E9TRR7-F1
#
_cell.length_a   1.000
_cell.length_b   1.000
_cell.length_c   1.000
_cell.angle_alpha   90.00
_cell.angle_beta   90.00
_cell.angle_gamma   90.00
#
_symmetry.space_group_name_H-M   'P 1'
#
loop_
_entity.id
_entity.type
_entity.pdbx_description
1 polymer ?
#
loop_
_entity_poly.entity_id
_entity_poly.type
_entity_poly.pdbx_seq_one_letter_code
_entity_poly.pdbx_strand_id
1 'polypeptide(L)'
;MAAPFIAADLAGLELESRFSYFWIAYLVAAYPAIMVQIKRWHDRDKSGWWCLINLIPFGNLWVLVECGFLPGTSGLNRYGADPFNKKRQADA
;
A
#
# COMPACT_ATOMS: atom_id res chain seq x y z
N MET A 1 -5.74 -26.77 42.23
CA MET A 1 -6.12 -27.07 40.83
C MET A 1 -6.55 -25.85 40.01
N ALA A 2 -6.92 -24.70 40.61
CA ALA A 2 -7.32 -23.49 39.87
C ALA A 2 -6.16 -22.62 39.32
N ALA A 3 -4.95 -22.74 39.89
CA ALA A 3 -3.79 -21.94 39.49
C ALA A 3 -3.42 -22.01 37.98
N PRO A 4 -3.39 -23.19 37.31
CA PRO A 4 -3.11 -23.25 35.87
C PRO A 4 -4.23 -22.67 34.99
N PHE A 5 -5.48 -22.68 35.47
CA PHE A 5 -6.63 -22.15 34.73
C PHE A 5 -6.60 -20.61 34.70
N ILE A 6 -6.32 -19.97 35.85
CA ILE A 6 -6.14 -18.52 35.96
C ILE A 6 -4.96 -18.04 35.08
N ALA A 7 -3.86 -18.80 35.05
CA ALA A 7 -2.69 -18.45 34.23
C ALA A 7 -2.96 -18.57 32.72
N ALA A 8 -3.74 -19.59 32.29
CA ALA A 8 -4.14 -19.74 30.89
C ALA A 8 -5.09 -18.62 30.42
N ASP A 9 -6.01 -18.19 31.29
CA ASP A 9 -6.94 -17.10 31.02
C ASP A 9 -6.19 -15.75 30.89
N LEU A 10 -5.24 -15.49 31.79
CA LEU A 10 -4.38 -14.29 31.72
C LEU A 10 -3.48 -14.29 30.46
N ALA A 11 -2.90 -15.45 30.10
CA ALA A 11 -2.11 -15.59 28.88
C ALA A 11 -2.95 -15.42 27.59
N GLY A 12 -4.21 -15.88 27.62
CA GLY A 12 -5.18 -15.61 26.55
C GLY A 12 -5.45 -14.12 26.38
N LEU A 13 -5.69 -13.40 27.49
CA LEU A 13 -5.91 -11.95 27.47
C LEU A 13 -4.70 -11.17 26.92
N GLU A 14 -3.46 -11.57 27.27
CA GLU A 14 -2.25 -10.97 26.73
C GLU A 14 -2.08 -11.25 25.23
N LEU A 15 -2.40 -12.45 24.78
CA LEU A 15 -2.31 -12.83 23.37
C LEU A 15 -3.31 -12.06 22.50
N GLU A 16 -4.56 -11.94 22.96
CA GLU A 16 -5.60 -11.14 22.31
C GLU A 16 -5.22 -9.66 22.23
N SER A 17 -4.66 -9.12 23.32
CA SER A 17 -4.14 -7.75 23.37
C SER A 17 -3.02 -7.53 22.36
N ARG A 18 -2.06 -8.47 22.27
CA ARG A 18 -0.98 -8.42 21.28
C ARG A 18 -1.52 -8.39 19.85
N PHE A 19 -2.46 -9.27 19.51
CA PHE A 19 -3.09 -9.26 18.18
C PHE A 19 -3.75 -7.93 17.87
N SER A 20 -4.45 -7.33 18.84
CA SER A 20 -5.08 -6.02 18.68
C SER A 20 -4.07 -4.93 18.33
N TYR A 21 -2.95 -4.84 19.06
CA TYR A 21 -1.90 -3.87 18.76
C TYR A 21 -1.27 -4.08 17.39
N PHE A 22 -1.03 -5.33 16.98
CA PHE A 22 -0.53 -5.64 15.65
C PHE A 22 -1.48 -5.17 14.55
N TRP A 23 -2.79 -5.40 14.71
CA TRP A 23 -3.80 -4.96 13.74
C TRP A 23 -3.90 -3.44 13.64
N ILE A 24 -3.87 -2.74 14.77
CA ILE A 24 -3.89 -1.27 14.78
C ILE A 24 -2.65 -0.72 14.09
N ALA A 25 -1.45 -1.23 14.43
CA ALA A 25 -0.21 -0.82 13.80
C ALA A 25 -0.21 -1.10 12.29
N TYR A 26 -0.74 -2.26 11.88
CA TYR A 26 -0.90 -2.62 10.47
C TYR A 26 -1.79 -1.64 9.72
N LEU A 27 -2.97 -1.29 10.27
CA LEU A 27 -3.89 -0.35 9.63
C LEU A 27 -3.30 1.06 9.49
N VAL A 28 -2.62 1.52 10.54
CA VAL A 28 -1.92 2.82 10.54
C VAL A 28 -0.83 2.86 9.47
N ALA A 29 -0.08 1.76 9.29
CA ALA A 29 0.94 1.65 8.25
C ALA A 29 0.36 1.43 6.84
N ALA A 30 -0.75 0.70 6.73
CA ALA A 30 -1.37 0.36 5.46
C ALA A 30 -1.97 1.60 4.76
N TYR A 31 -2.54 2.54 5.53
CA TYR A 31 -3.12 3.75 4.96
C TYR A 31 -2.14 4.57 4.10
N PRO A 32 -0.99 5.07 4.62
CA PRO A 32 -0.05 5.82 3.80
C PRO A 32 0.56 4.96 2.67
N ALA A 33 0.74 3.65 2.88
CA ALA A 33 1.23 2.75 1.84
C ALA A 33 0.29 2.69 0.63
N ILE A 34 -1.02 2.55 0.87
CA ILE A 34 -2.04 2.55 -0.18
C ILE A 34 -2.08 3.92 -0.89
N MET A 35 -1.98 5.02 -0.15
CA MET A 35 -2.00 6.38 -0.75
C MET A 35 -0.81 6.63 -1.68
N VAL A 36 0.40 6.23 -1.27
CA VAL A 36 1.60 6.31 -2.11
C VAL A 36 1.43 5.43 -3.36
N GLN A 37 0.86 4.24 -3.20
CA GLN A 37 0.64 3.34 -4.33
C GLN A 37 -0.37 3.92 -5.34
N ILE A 38 -1.48 4.49 -4.87
CA ILE A 38 -2.46 5.19 -5.72
C ILE A 38 -1.77 6.32 -6.49
N LYS A 39 -0.91 7.10 -5.82
CA LYS A 39 -0.13 8.16 -6.49
C LYS A 39 0.76 7.59 -7.60
N ARG A 40 1.48 6.49 -7.36
CA ARG A 40 2.30 5.83 -8.40
C ARG A 40 1.47 5.28 -9.56
N TRP A 41 0.25 4.82 -9.32
CA TRP A 41 -0.66 4.43 -10.40
C TRP A 41 -1.11 5.63 -11.23
N HIS A 42 -1.39 6.77 -10.58
CA HIS A 42 -1.71 8.03 -11.26
C HIS A 42 -0.54 8.57 -12.08
N ASP A 43 0.70 8.44 -11.59
CA ASP A 43 1.91 8.80 -12.36
C ASP A 43 2.00 8.03 -13.70
N ARG A 44 1.32 6.88 -13.80
CA ARG A 44 1.27 6.02 -14.99
C ARG A 44 -0.05 6.11 -15.76
N ASP A 45 -0.82 7.17 -15.51
CA ASP A 45 -2.12 7.45 -16.14
C ASP A 45 -3.16 6.32 -15.96
N LYS A 46 -3.06 5.56 -14.85
CA LYS A 46 -4.01 4.52 -14.45
C LYS A 46 -4.78 4.94 -13.20
N SER A 47 -5.97 4.37 -13.02
CA SER A 47 -6.80 4.65 -11.84
C SER A 47 -6.25 4.02 -10.55
N GLY A 48 -6.54 4.62 -9.39
CA GLY A 48 -6.19 4.03 -8.09
C GLY A 48 -6.78 2.64 -7.82
N TRP A 49 -7.80 2.21 -8.59
CA TRP A 49 -8.37 0.87 -8.52
C TRP A 49 -7.37 -0.25 -8.85
N TRP A 50 -6.27 0.07 -9.55
CA TRP A 50 -5.20 -0.88 -9.79
C TRP A 50 -4.49 -1.36 -8.51
N CYS A 51 -4.67 -0.67 -7.38
CA CYS A 51 -4.25 -1.15 -6.06
C CYS A 51 -4.94 -2.46 -5.63
N LEU A 52 -6.09 -2.83 -6.21
CA LEU A 52 -6.77 -4.09 -5.91
C LEU A 52 -5.94 -5.32 -6.35
N ILE A 53 -4.95 -5.15 -7.22
CA ILE A 53 -4.04 -6.23 -7.63
C ILE A 53 -3.27 -6.80 -6.43
N ASN A 54 -3.04 -6.03 -5.36
CA ASN A 54 -2.37 -6.56 -4.16
C ASN A 54 -3.18 -7.64 -3.42
N LEU A 55 -4.49 -7.76 -3.67
CA LEU A 55 -5.32 -8.85 -3.14
C LEU A 55 -5.12 -10.16 -3.91
N ILE A 56 -4.53 -10.11 -5.11
CA ILE A 56 -4.27 -11.29 -5.93
C ILE A 56 -2.93 -11.89 -5.47
N PRO A 57 -2.86 -13.23 -5.26
CA PRO A 57 -1.58 -13.89 -5.01
C PRO A 57 -0.60 -13.59 -6.15
N PHE A 58 0.64 -13.22 -5.80
CA PHE A 58 1.69 -12.71 -6.71
C PHE A 58 1.42 -11.35 -7.38
N GLY A 59 0.26 -10.72 -7.19
CA GLY A 59 -0.02 -9.39 -7.73
C GLY A 59 0.96 -8.34 -7.22
N ASN A 60 1.36 -8.43 -5.95
CA ASN A 60 2.37 -7.55 -5.34
C ASN A 60 3.73 -7.59 -6.08
N LEU A 61 4.12 -8.74 -6.65
CA LEU A 61 5.37 -8.85 -7.43
C LEU A 61 5.27 -8.07 -8.74
N TRP A 62 4.12 -8.15 -9.42
CA TRP A 62 3.84 -7.30 -10.58
C TRP A 62 3.89 -5.83 -10.17
N VAL A 63 3.13 -5.41 -9.15
CA VAL A 63 3.10 -4.01 -8.69
C VAL A 63 4.51 -3.51 -8.39
N LEU A 64 5.38 -4.33 -7.81
CA LEU A 64 6.78 -3.99 -7.57
C LEU A 64 7.56 -3.76 -8.87
N VAL A 65 7.41 -4.62 -9.88
CA VAL A 65 8.04 -4.43 -11.20
C VAL A 65 7.55 -3.13 -11.84
N GLU A 66 6.23 -2.92 -11.84
CA GLU A 66 5.55 -1.88 -12.60
C GLU A 66 5.61 -0.49 -11.95
N CYS A 67 5.48 -0.41 -10.64
CA CYS A 67 5.57 0.85 -9.89
C CYS A 67 6.97 1.08 -9.29
N GLY A 68 7.83 0.07 -9.23
CA GLY A 68 9.19 0.19 -8.69
C GLY A 68 10.25 0.46 -9.76
N PHE A 69 10.26 -0.30 -10.86
CA PHE A 69 11.35 -0.24 -11.85
C PHE A 69 10.99 0.54 -13.12
N LEU A 70 9.71 0.64 -13.47
CA LEU A 70 9.28 1.30 -14.70
C LEU A 70 9.04 2.81 -14.47
N PRO A 71 9.41 3.67 -15.45
CA PRO A 71 9.15 5.10 -15.38
C PRO A 71 7.65 5.41 -15.50
N GLY A 72 7.25 6.58 -14.99
CA GLY A 72 5.89 7.10 -15.17
C GLY A 72 5.59 7.51 -16.61
N THR A 73 4.33 7.85 -16.89
CA THR A 73 3.91 8.35 -18.21
C THR A 73 4.59 9.68 -18.48
N SER A 74 5.23 9.80 -19.65
CA SER A 74 5.87 11.04 -20.10
C SER A 74 4.83 11.99 -20.70
N GLY A 75 4.81 13.25 -20.29
CA GLY A 75 3.95 14.29 -20.87
C GLY A 75 2.81 14.75 -19.94
N LEU A 76 1.73 15.28 -20.51
CA LEU A 76 0.51 15.60 -19.79
C LEU A 76 -0.24 14.30 -19.47
N ASN A 77 -0.51 14.02 -18.19
CA ASN A 77 -1.38 12.92 -17.78
C ASN A 77 -2.71 13.47 -17.24
N ARG A 78 -3.73 12.60 -17.09
CA ARG A 78 -5.07 12.98 -16.59
C ARG A 78 -5.06 13.56 -15.17
N TYR A 79 -4.00 13.28 -14.42
CA TYR A 79 -3.80 13.64 -13.02
C TYR A 79 -2.88 14.86 -12.83
N GLY A 80 -2.32 15.42 -13.91
CA GLY A 80 -1.45 16.59 -13.88
C GLY A 80 -0.25 16.53 -14.84
N ALA A 81 0.41 17.67 -15.00
CA ALA A 81 1.64 17.78 -15.78
C ALA A 81 2.85 17.28 -14.97
N ASP A 82 3.77 16.58 -15.61
CA ASP A 82 5.08 16.23 -15.02
C ASP A 82 5.84 17.50 -14.60
N PRO A 83 6.18 17.69 -13.31
CA PRO A 83 6.89 18.88 -12.86
C PRO A 83 8.31 19.03 -13.42
N PHE A 84 8.92 17.94 -13.93
CA PHE A 84 10.31 17.93 -14.37
C PHE A 84 10.49 17.99 -15.90
N ASN A 85 9.44 17.80 -16.69
CA ASN A 85 9.55 17.69 -18.14
C ASN A 85 8.72 18.71 -18.93
N LYS A 86 8.95 20.00 -18.64
CA LYS A 86 8.32 21.12 -19.37
C LYS A 86 8.62 21.12 -20.88
N LYS A 87 9.78 20.59 -21.30
CA LYS A 87 10.16 20.54 -22.73
C LYS A 87 9.30 19.56 -23.52
N ARG A 88 9.16 18.30 -23.09
CA ARG A 88 8.27 17.32 -23.77
C ARG A 88 6.78 17.69 -23.71
N GLN A 89 6.37 18.54 -22.78
CA GLN A 89 4.99 19.06 -22.73
C GLN A 89 4.71 20.13 -23.79
N ALA A 90 5.73 20.86 -24.24
CA ALA A 90 5.58 21.85 -25.31
C ALA A 90 5.56 21.21 -26.71
N ASP A 91 6.09 19.99 -26.82
CA ASP A 91 6.28 19.26 -28.07
C ASP A 91 5.19 18.19 -28.35
N ALA A 92 4.23 18.01 -27.44
CA ALA A 92 3.14 17.03 -27.52
C ALA A 92 1.78 17.71 -27.74
#